data_AF-U7QJK1-F1
#
_entry.id   AF-U7QJK1-F1
#
_cell.length_a   1.000
_cell.length_b   1.000
_cell.length_c   1.000
_cell.angle_alpha   90.00
_cell.angle_beta   90.00
_cell.angle_gamma   90.00
#
_symmetry.space_group_name_H-M   'P 1'
#
loop_
_entity.id
_entity.type
_entity.pdbx_description
1 polymer ?
#
loop_
_entity_poly.entity_id
_entity_poly.type
_entity_poly.pdbx_seq_one_letter_code
_entity_poly.pdbx_strand_id
1 'polypeptide(L)'
;MMENNPLETAIDLSQTATDQLKSLVNTLPPERITPQLIAEVEVLLQQTLANLKAVINPPSLDHIPADVLSQAESLGIPLDDIEVQVAMSSHHLSQIIGVLTEIDNRAEMIRRRREYFLVRLPDITVEKLGSRLPVMTAADLQGPTEHTPASVRDTLKAKYNLNLLNPKRHSQGSLFERIKQAKQALEPQDISLEDEDDLPF
;
A
#
# COMPACT_ATOMS: atom_id res chain seq x y z
N MET A 1 2.27 10.79 -37.94
CA MET A 1 2.15 9.32 -37.92
C MET A 1 0.67 9.04 -37.79
N MET A 2 0.07 8.29 -38.70
CA MET A 2 -1.35 7.96 -38.60
C MET A 2 -1.53 7.15 -37.31
N GLU A 3 -2.27 7.70 -36.34
CA GLU A 3 -2.77 6.91 -35.22
C GLU A 3 -3.66 5.83 -35.84
N ASN A 4 -3.15 4.61 -35.95
CA ASN A 4 -3.95 3.49 -36.37
C ASN A 4 -5.10 3.38 -35.37
N ASN A 5 -6.32 3.66 -35.83
CA ASN A 5 -7.51 3.58 -35.02
C ASN A 5 -7.59 2.15 -34.45
N PRO A 6 -7.58 1.96 -33.11
CA PRO A 6 -7.62 0.63 -32.51
C PRO A 6 -8.85 -0.16 -32.98
N LEU A 7 -9.95 0.52 -33.30
CA LEU A 7 -11.15 -0.12 -33.83
C LEU A 7 -10.95 -0.66 -35.26
N GLU A 8 -10.29 0.09 -36.14
CA GLU A 8 -9.98 -0.36 -37.51
C GLU A 8 -9.00 -1.54 -37.45
N THR A 9 -7.98 -1.44 -36.60
CA THR A 9 -7.00 -2.52 -36.38
C THR A 9 -7.69 -3.78 -35.84
N ALA A 10 -8.65 -3.65 -34.92
CA ALA A 10 -9.43 -4.78 -34.41
C ALA A 10 -10.29 -5.43 -35.50
N ILE A 11 -10.87 -4.63 -36.42
CA ILE A 11 -11.64 -5.16 -37.55
C ILE A 11 -10.74 -5.99 -38.47
N ASP A 12 -9.58 -5.48 -38.84
CA ASP A 12 -8.65 -6.15 -39.75
C ASP A 12 -8.10 -7.47 -39.15
N LEU A 13 -7.74 -7.45 -37.86
CA LEU A 13 -7.29 -8.64 -37.14
C LEU A 13 -8.40 -9.70 -37.05
N SER A 14 -9.64 -9.28 -36.77
CA SER A 14 -10.80 -10.19 -36.71
C SER A 14 -11.12 -10.82 -38.07
N GLN A 15 -11.04 -10.05 -39.16
CA GLN A 15 -11.22 -10.56 -40.52
C GLN A 15 -10.13 -11.57 -40.86
N THR A 16 -8.87 -11.23 -40.57
CA THR A 16 -7.71 -12.12 -40.81
C THR A 16 -7.85 -13.44 -40.06
N ALA A 17 -8.20 -13.39 -38.76
CA ALA A 17 -8.43 -14.58 -37.95
C ALA A 17 -9.56 -15.45 -38.51
N THR A 18 -10.65 -14.81 -38.94
CA THR A 18 -11.80 -15.50 -39.54
C THR A 18 -11.42 -16.19 -40.85
N ASP A 19 -10.64 -15.53 -41.70
CA ASP A 19 -10.23 -16.08 -42.99
C ASP A 19 -9.20 -17.20 -42.84
N GLN A 20 -8.31 -17.12 -41.85
CA GLN A 20 -7.44 -18.24 -41.47
C GLN A 20 -8.24 -19.46 -41.03
N LEU A 21 -9.24 -19.28 -40.16
CA LEU A 21 -10.13 -20.38 -39.74
C LEU A 21 -10.88 -21.00 -40.92
N LYS A 22 -11.44 -20.18 -41.81
CA LYS A 22 -12.09 -20.66 -43.05
C LYS A 22 -11.10 -21.46 -43.91
N SER A 23 -9.88 -20.96 -44.07
CA SER A 23 -8.83 -21.64 -44.83
C SER A 23 -8.53 -23.01 -44.23
N LEU A 24 -8.34 -23.09 -42.91
CA LEU A 24 -8.08 -24.36 -42.21
C LEU A 24 -9.20 -25.38 -42.44
N VAL A 25 -10.46 -24.96 -42.28
CA VAL A 25 -11.63 -25.83 -42.46
C VAL A 25 -11.79 -26.29 -43.92
N ASN A 26 -11.49 -25.41 -44.89
CA ASN A 26 -11.66 -25.70 -46.30
C ASN A 26 -10.50 -26.51 -46.93
N THR A 27 -9.29 -26.42 -46.35
CA THR A 27 -8.08 -27.01 -46.93
C THR A 27 -7.62 -28.27 -46.22
N LEU A 28 -7.96 -28.46 -44.94
CA LEU A 28 -7.49 -29.58 -44.13
C LEU A 28 -8.65 -30.40 -43.55
N PRO A 29 -8.55 -31.74 -43.57
CA PRO A 29 -9.47 -32.57 -42.80
C PRO A 29 -9.25 -32.33 -41.28
N PRO A 30 -10.27 -32.55 -40.43
CA PRO A 30 -10.22 -32.25 -39.01
C PRO A 30 -9.03 -32.90 -38.27
N GLU A 31 -8.60 -34.10 -38.67
CA GLU A 31 -7.48 -34.80 -38.01
C GLU A 31 -6.11 -34.16 -38.25
N ARG A 32 -6.00 -33.25 -39.23
CA ARG A 32 -4.75 -32.53 -39.54
C ARG A 32 -4.69 -31.13 -38.93
N ILE A 33 -5.74 -30.69 -38.26
CA ILE A 33 -5.74 -29.40 -37.55
C ILE A 33 -4.93 -29.59 -36.27
N THR A 34 -3.75 -28.98 -36.22
CA THR A 34 -2.84 -29.08 -35.07
C THR A 34 -3.07 -27.93 -34.08
N PRO A 35 -2.75 -28.11 -32.79
CA PRO A 35 -2.83 -27.04 -31.81
C PRO A 35 -2.02 -25.79 -32.18
N GLN A 36 -0.87 -25.96 -32.83
CA GLN A 36 -0.05 -24.84 -33.30
C GLN A 36 -0.79 -23.93 -34.30
N LEU A 37 -1.52 -24.52 -35.26
CA LEU A 37 -2.29 -23.74 -36.23
C LEU A 37 -3.44 -22.97 -35.58
N ILE A 38 -4.02 -23.54 -34.52
CA ILE A 38 -5.05 -22.86 -33.73
C ILE A 38 -4.43 -21.75 -32.87
N ALA A 39 -3.24 -21.97 -32.31
CA ALA A 39 -2.54 -20.97 -31.50
C ALA A 39 -2.25 -19.67 -32.27
N GLU A 40 -1.96 -19.74 -33.57
CA GLU A 40 -1.78 -18.55 -34.41
C GLU A 40 -3.06 -17.71 -34.51
N VAL A 41 -4.21 -18.38 -34.67
CA VAL A 41 -5.52 -17.72 -34.68
C VAL A 41 -5.86 -17.15 -33.30
N GLU A 42 -5.55 -17.88 -32.22
CA GLU A 42 -5.76 -17.41 -30.85
C GLU A 42 -5.00 -16.11 -30.58
N VAL A 43 -3.76 -15.98 -31.07
CA VAL A 43 -2.97 -14.75 -30.95
C VAL A 43 -3.67 -13.57 -31.64
N LEU A 44 -4.18 -13.76 -32.87
CA LEU A 44 -4.90 -12.70 -33.57
C LEU A 44 -6.18 -12.26 -32.83
N LEU A 45 -6.89 -13.23 -32.22
CA LEU A 45 -8.08 -12.94 -31.42
C LEU A 45 -7.74 -12.21 -30.12
N GLN A 46 -6.62 -12.55 -29.48
CA GLN A 46 -6.12 -11.85 -28.29
C GLN A 46 -5.75 -10.39 -28.62
N GLN A 47 -5.04 -10.16 -29.72
CA GLN A 47 -4.71 -8.82 -30.22
C GLN A 47 -5.96 -8.02 -30.57
N THR A 48 -6.96 -8.67 -31.20
CA THR A 48 -8.26 -8.06 -31.48
C THR A 48 -8.92 -7.59 -30.19
N LEU A 49 -8.95 -8.45 -29.17
CA LEU A 49 -9.54 -8.13 -27.87
C LEU A 49 -8.80 -6.99 -27.16
N ALA A 50 -7.46 -6.96 -27.22
CA ALA A 50 -6.66 -5.89 -26.65
C ALA A 50 -6.96 -4.53 -27.31
N ASN A 51 -7.05 -4.50 -28.64
CA ASN A 51 -7.42 -3.30 -29.38
C ASN A 51 -8.85 -2.83 -29.03
N LEU A 52 -9.82 -3.74 -28.92
CA LEU A 52 -11.17 -3.38 -28.48
C LEU A 52 -11.20 -2.80 -27.06
N LYS A 53 -10.42 -3.36 -26.14
CA LYS A 53 -10.27 -2.80 -24.78
C LYS A 53 -9.66 -1.41 -24.81
N ALA A 54 -8.68 -1.19 -25.67
CA ALA A 54 -8.04 0.11 -25.85
C ALA A 54 -8.99 1.19 -26.40
N VAL A 55 -10.02 0.82 -27.18
CA VAL A 55 -11.09 1.76 -27.59
C VAL A 55 -11.90 2.24 -26.40
N ILE A 56 -12.22 1.34 -25.45
CA ILE A 56 -13.03 1.67 -24.28
C ILE A 56 -12.21 2.49 -23.28
N ASN A 57 -11.00 2.03 -22.98
CA ASN A 57 -10.07 2.67 -22.07
C ASN A 57 -8.70 2.73 -22.75
N PRO A 58 -8.35 3.89 -23.35
CA PRO A 58 -7.03 4.09 -23.95
C PRO A 58 -5.95 3.77 -22.92
N PRO A 59 -5.03 2.83 -23.22
CA PRO A 59 -4.02 2.45 -22.25
C PRO A 59 -3.06 3.61 -22.04
N SER A 60 -2.97 4.10 -20.82
CA SER A 60 -1.94 5.04 -20.37
C SER A 60 -1.05 4.35 -19.35
N LEU A 61 0.25 4.64 -19.43
CA LEU A 61 1.25 4.17 -18.47
C LEU A 61 1.65 5.28 -17.48
N ASP A 62 0.98 6.44 -17.49
CA ASP A 62 1.37 7.63 -16.72
C ASP A 62 1.29 7.41 -15.20
N HIS A 63 0.48 6.46 -14.74
CA HIS A 63 0.37 6.07 -13.33
C HIS A 63 1.50 5.15 -12.86
N ILE A 64 2.34 4.66 -13.79
CA ILE A 64 3.43 3.73 -13.50
C ILE A 64 4.73 4.52 -13.35
N PRO A 65 5.44 4.38 -12.23
CA PRO A 65 6.75 5.01 -12.03
C PRO A 65 7.77 4.65 -13.12
N ALA A 66 8.59 5.63 -13.53
CA ALA A 66 9.55 5.48 -14.63
C ALA A 66 10.65 4.43 -14.36
N ASP A 67 11.01 4.22 -13.10
CA ASP A 67 11.92 3.17 -12.65
C ASP A 67 11.33 1.77 -12.90
N VAL A 68 10.02 1.59 -12.66
CA VAL A 68 9.31 0.34 -12.94
C VAL A 68 9.21 0.08 -14.45
N LEU A 69 8.95 1.13 -15.25
CA LEU A 69 8.95 1.03 -16.71
C LEU A 69 10.33 0.64 -17.25
N SER A 70 11.39 1.30 -16.75
CA SER A 70 12.78 0.98 -17.12
C SER A 70 13.15 -0.46 -16.74
N GLN A 71 12.66 -0.95 -15.59
CA GLN A 71 12.85 -2.34 -15.18
C GLN A 71 12.17 -3.29 -16.16
N ALA A 72 10.92 -3.02 -16.56
CA ALA A 72 10.19 -3.84 -17.52
C ALA A 72 10.92 -3.92 -18.87
N GLU A 73 11.40 -2.80 -19.40
CA GLU A 73 12.20 -2.77 -20.63
C GLU A 73 13.50 -3.57 -20.49
N SER A 74 14.20 -3.42 -19.36
CA SER A 74 15.46 -4.16 -19.11
C SER A 74 15.26 -5.67 -19.06
N LEU A 75 14.08 -6.10 -18.60
CA LEU A 75 13.66 -7.50 -18.59
C LEU A 75 13.15 -7.96 -19.95
N GLY A 76 13.06 -7.10 -20.96
CA GLY A 76 12.61 -7.45 -22.30
C GLY A 76 11.09 -7.53 -22.45
N ILE A 77 10.35 -6.79 -21.64
CA ILE A 77 8.90 -6.61 -21.79
C ILE A 77 8.67 -5.45 -22.78
N PRO A 78 8.00 -5.69 -23.93
CA PRO A 78 7.78 -4.66 -24.95
C PRO A 78 6.70 -3.67 -24.49
N LEU A 79 7.10 -2.44 -24.16
CA LEU A 79 6.16 -1.39 -23.74
C LEU A 79 5.36 -0.79 -24.92
N ASP A 80 5.75 -1.08 -26.15
CA ASP A 80 5.07 -0.71 -27.40
C ASP A 80 3.93 -1.69 -27.79
N ASP A 81 3.89 -2.87 -27.17
CA ASP A 81 2.84 -3.86 -27.40
C ASP A 81 1.53 -3.45 -26.72
N ILE A 82 0.46 -3.36 -27.51
CA ILE A 82 -0.88 -3.00 -27.04
C ILE A 82 -1.41 -3.93 -25.96
N GLU A 83 -1.11 -5.23 -26.02
CA GLU A 83 -1.53 -6.20 -24.99
C GLU A 83 -0.83 -5.91 -23.66
N VAL A 84 0.46 -5.59 -23.70
CA VAL A 84 1.25 -5.23 -22.53
C VAL A 84 0.76 -3.91 -21.95
N GLN A 85 0.54 -2.89 -22.79
CA GLN A 85 0.02 -1.59 -22.35
C GLN A 85 -1.36 -1.70 -21.70
N VAL A 86 -2.27 -2.47 -22.31
CA VAL A 86 -3.60 -2.74 -21.74
C VAL A 86 -3.47 -3.53 -20.43
N ALA A 87 -2.57 -4.51 -20.34
CA ALA A 87 -2.34 -5.26 -19.11
C ALA A 87 -1.81 -4.35 -17.99
N MET A 88 -0.78 -3.56 -18.26
CA MET A 88 -0.17 -2.65 -17.28
C MET A 88 -1.11 -1.52 -16.86
N SER A 89 -1.95 -1.01 -17.77
CA SER A 89 -2.94 0.03 -17.43
C SER A 89 -4.13 -0.51 -16.63
N SER A 90 -4.48 -1.78 -16.79
CA SER A 90 -5.63 -2.38 -16.10
C SER A 90 -5.32 -3.02 -14.75
N HIS A 91 -4.05 -3.17 -14.37
CA HIS A 91 -3.62 -3.84 -13.14
C HIS A 91 -3.01 -2.87 -12.13
N HIS A 92 -3.00 -3.28 -10.86
CA HIS A 92 -2.42 -2.49 -9.79
C HIS A 92 -0.89 -2.52 -9.83
N LEU A 93 -0.24 -1.41 -9.46
CA LEU A 93 1.22 -1.28 -9.50
C LEU A 93 1.94 -2.39 -8.73
N SER A 94 1.43 -2.80 -7.56
CA SER A 94 2.03 -3.89 -6.78
C SER A 94 2.01 -5.23 -7.52
N GLN A 95 1.02 -5.50 -8.36
CA GLN A 95 0.98 -6.71 -9.18
C GLN A 95 2.08 -6.66 -10.24
N ILE A 96 2.21 -5.51 -10.91
CA ILE A 96 3.23 -5.28 -11.94
C ILE A 96 4.63 -5.49 -11.34
N ILE A 97 4.93 -4.82 -10.23
CA ILE A 97 6.21 -4.97 -9.52
C ILE A 97 6.43 -6.43 -9.09
N GLY A 98 5.39 -7.09 -8.57
CA GLY A 98 5.45 -8.49 -8.17
C GLY A 98 5.86 -9.41 -9.32
N VAL A 99 5.25 -9.27 -10.50
CA VAL A 99 5.61 -10.07 -11.67
C VAL A 99 7.02 -9.74 -12.17
N LEU A 100 7.38 -8.45 -12.27
CA LEU A 100 8.72 -8.06 -12.74
C LEU A 100 9.80 -8.63 -11.82
N THR A 101 9.56 -8.60 -10.51
CA THR A 101 10.46 -9.20 -9.51
C THR A 101 10.51 -10.74 -9.64
N GLU A 102 9.39 -11.41 -9.91
CA GLU A 102 9.37 -12.85 -10.18
C GLU A 102 10.16 -13.21 -11.45
N ILE A 103 10.04 -12.40 -12.50
CA ILE A 103 10.79 -12.56 -13.76
C ILE A 103 12.28 -12.37 -13.53
N ASP A 104 12.68 -11.32 -12.81
CA ASP A 104 14.08 -11.04 -12.51
C ASP A 104 14.74 -12.18 -11.71
N ASN A 105 14.05 -12.63 -10.65
CA ASN A 105 14.53 -13.75 -9.82
C ASN A 105 14.65 -15.09 -10.57
N ARG A 106 13.87 -15.27 -11.64
CA ARG A 106 13.83 -16.51 -12.44
C ARG A 106 14.24 -16.26 -13.89
N ALA A 107 15.09 -15.27 -14.13
CA ALA A 107 15.41 -14.79 -15.47
C ALA A 107 15.99 -15.88 -16.39
N GLU A 108 16.70 -16.86 -15.83
CA GLU A 108 17.27 -17.99 -16.57
C GLU A 108 16.23 -19.08 -16.94
N MET A 109 15.16 -19.20 -16.16
CA MET A 109 14.11 -20.20 -16.37
C MET A 109 13.03 -19.72 -17.33
N ILE A 110 12.82 -18.40 -17.43
CA ILE A 110 11.75 -17.80 -18.22
C ILE A 110 12.29 -17.37 -19.58
N ARG A 111 12.05 -18.21 -20.61
CA ARG A 111 12.44 -17.91 -21.99
C ARG A 111 11.56 -16.86 -22.67
N ARG A 112 10.25 -16.89 -22.36
CA ARG A 112 9.21 -16.08 -23.00
C ARG A 112 8.64 -15.09 -22.00
N ARG A 113 9.37 -14.00 -21.78
CA ARG A 113 9.11 -13.07 -20.67
C ARG A 113 7.83 -12.25 -20.88
N ARG A 114 7.54 -11.84 -22.11
CA ARG A 114 6.28 -11.18 -22.50
C ARG A 114 5.07 -12.04 -22.16
N GLU A 115 5.04 -13.27 -22.67
CA GLU A 115 3.92 -14.19 -22.47
C GLU A 115 3.77 -14.58 -21.01
N TYR A 116 4.89 -14.83 -20.33
CA TYR A 116 4.90 -15.08 -18.90
C TYR A 116 4.31 -13.90 -18.14
N PHE A 117 4.70 -12.66 -18.48
CA PHE A 117 4.17 -11.45 -17.86
C PHE A 117 2.65 -11.35 -18.01
N LEU A 118 2.15 -11.47 -19.24
CA LEU A 118 0.71 -11.35 -19.54
C LEU A 118 -0.15 -12.42 -18.86
N VAL A 119 0.36 -13.65 -18.79
CA VAL A 119 -0.35 -14.76 -18.11
C VAL A 119 -0.28 -14.62 -16.60
N ARG A 120 0.87 -14.19 -16.06
CA ARG A 120 1.11 -14.19 -14.61
C ARG A 120 0.50 -13.00 -13.90
N LEU A 121 0.40 -11.84 -14.56
CA LEU A 121 -0.10 -10.59 -13.98
C LEU A 121 -1.47 -10.71 -13.30
N PRO A 122 -2.51 -11.33 -13.89
CA PRO A 122 -3.80 -11.47 -13.23
C PRO A 122 -3.77 -12.40 -12.00
N ASP A 123 -2.82 -13.32 -11.93
CA ASP A 123 -2.69 -14.27 -10.81
C ASP A 123 -2.01 -13.66 -9.59
N ILE A 124 -1.25 -12.58 -9.75
CA ILE A 124 -0.60 -11.90 -8.62
C ILE A 124 -1.66 -11.23 -7.77
N THR A 125 -1.67 -11.54 -6.48
CA THR A 125 -2.56 -10.88 -5.54
C THR A 125 -2.15 -9.42 -5.35
N VAL A 126 -3.13 -8.52 -5.28
CA VAL A 126 -2.85 -7.13 -4.92
C VAL A 126 -2.37 -7.13 -3.48
N GLU A 127 -1.09 -6.82 -3.27
CA GLU A 127 -0.57 -6.62 -1.93
C GLU A 127 -1.40 -5.53 -1.23
N LYS A 128 -2.14 -5.95 -0.20
CA LYS A 128 -2.74 -5.02 0.74
C LYS A 128 -1.57 -4.40 1.48
N LEU A 129 -1.10 -3.25 1.00
CA LEU A 129 -0.30 -2.34 1.80
C LEU A 129 -1.00 -2.29 3.16
N GLY A 130 -0.36 -2.84 4.19
CA GLY A 130 -0.96 -2.96 5.52
C GLY A 130 -1.41 -1.59 6.02
N SER A 131 -2.18 -1.57 7.11
CA SER A 131 -2.51 -0.33 7.83
C SER A 131 -1.28 0.58 7.85
N ARG A 132 -1.29 1.64 7.04
CA ARG A 132 -0.24 2.67 7.02
C ARG A 132 -0.41 3.47 8.29
N LEU A 133 -0.05 2.86 9.43
CA LEU A 133 0.16 3.60 10.65
C LEU A 133 1.23 4.64 10.33
N PRO A 134 1.00 5.92 10.68
CA PRO A 134 2.01 6.94 10.45
C PRO A 134 3.31 6.50 11.12
N VAL A 135 4.38 6.41 10.34
CA VAL A 135 5.71 6.11 10.85
C VAL A 135 6.19 7.38 11.53
N MET A 136 6.07 7.41 12.85
CA MET A 136 6.53 8.52 13.67
C MET A 136 8.06 8.48 13.71
N THR A 137 8.71 9.47 13.09
CA THR A 137 10.16 9.61 13.06
C THR A 137 10.65 10.50 14.21
N ALA A 138 11.94 10.45 14.53
CA ALA A 138 12.52 11.32 15.56
C ALA A 138 12.38 12.82 15.23
N ALA A 139 12.20 13.17 13.96
CA ALA A 139 11.92 14.54 13.53
C ALA A 139 10.50 14.98 13.93
N ASP A 140 9.53 14.07 13.93
CA ASP A 140 8.14 14.36 14.34
C ASP A 140 7.99 14.58 15.85
N LEU A 141 9.00 14.17 16.63
CA LEU A 141 9.12 14.42 18.07
C LEU A 141 9.78 15.76 18.40
N GLN A 142 10.30 16.48 17.40
CA GLN A 142 10.83 17.83 17.60
C GLN A 142 9.64 18.77 17.76
N GLY A 143 9.21 18.93 19.02
CA GLY A 143 8.24 19.96 19.38
C GLY A 143 8.74 21.35 18.93
N PRO A 144 7.83 22.31 18.73
CA PRO A 144 8.20 23.64 18.25
C PRO A 144 9.26 24.26 19.18
N THR A 145 10.39 24.64 18.59
CA THR A 145 11.54 25.26 19.27
C THR A 145 11.23 26.66 19.80
N GLU A 146 10.17 27.30 19.30
CA GLU A 146 9.78 28.64 19.71
C GLU A 146 8.78 28.61 20.88
N HIS A 147 9.12 29.35 21.94
CA HIS A 147 8.23 29.50 23.09
C HIS A 147 6.96 30.26 22.68
N THR A 148 5.82 29.57 22.64
CA THR A 148 4.54 30.22 22.32
C THR A 148 4.24 31.33 23.35
N PRO A 149 3.97 32.58 22.93
CA PRO A 149 3.62 33.66 23.85
C PRO A 149 2.39 33.31 24.70
N ALA A 150 2.36 33.78 25.95
CA ALA A 150 1.28 33.47 26.89
C ALA A 150 -0.11 33.87 26.37
N SER A 151 -0.21 35.02 25.70
CA SER A 151 -1.45 35.51 25.08
C SER A 151 -2.03 34.57 24.03
N VAL A 152 -1.17 33.96 23.20
CA VAL A 152 -1.59 33.00 22.18
C VAL A 152 -2.00 31.67 22.82
N ARG A 153 -1.30 31.25 23.89
CA ARG A 153 -1.68 30.06 24.66
C ARG A 153 -3.06 30.22 25.30
N ASP A 154 -3.35 31.37 25.90
CA ASP A 154 -4.60 31.56 26.62
C ASP A 154 -5.82 31.72 25.70
N THR A 155 -5.62 32.33 24.52
CA THR A 155 -6.66 32.34 23.47
C THR A 155 -6.94 30.95 22.92
N LEU A 156 -5.91 30.12 22.71
CA LEU A 156 -6.08 28.73 22.30
C LEU A 156 -6.78 27.88 23.38
N LYS A 157 -6.41 28.02 24.65
CA LYS A 157 -7.10 27.33 25.75
C LYS A 157 -8.57 27.69 25.84
N ALA A 158 -8.91 28.97 25.64
CA ALA A 158 -10.30 29.42 25.60
C ALA A 158 -11.04 28.86 24.38
N LYS A 159 -10.44 28.92 23.19
CA LYS A 159 -11.03 28.44 21.93
C LYS A 159 -11.36 26.95 21.95
N TYR A 160 -10.48 26.13 22.54
CA TYR A 160 -10.65 24.67 22.62
C TYR A 160 -11.22 24.21 23.97
N ASN A 161 -11.74 25.12 24.80
CA ASN A 161 -12.30 24.81 26.13
C ASN A 161 -11.37 23.98 27.03
N LEU A 162 -10.06 24.07 26.82
CA LEU A 162 -9.05 23.33 27.60
C LEU A 162 -8.99 23.80 29.06
N ASN A 163 -9.56 24.97 29.35
CA ASN A 163 -9.74 25.47 30.71
C ASN A 163 -10.64 24.56 31.57
N LEU A 164 -11.53 23.78 30.94
CA LEU A 164 -12.40 22.80 31.62
C LEU A 164 -11.71 21.46 31.89
N LEU A 165 -10.58 21.21 31.21
CA LEU A 165 -9.79 19.97 31.28
C LEU A 165 -8.75 19.95 32.39
N ASN A 166 -8.72 20.97 33.26
CA ASN A 166 -8.11 20.83 34.57
C ASN A 166 -9.14 20.17 35.49
N PRO A 167 -9.15 18.83 35.67
CA PRO A 167 -9.73 18.31 36.89
C PRO A 167 -8.97 19.00 38.00
N LYS A 168 -9.68 19.65 38.93
CA LYS A 168 -9.11 19.99 40.22
C LYS A 168 -8.36 18.75 40.65
N ARG A 169 -7.02 18.79 40.66
CA ARG A 169 -6.24 17.77 41.35
C ARG A 169 -6.75 17.90 42.77
N HIS A 170 -7.65 17.02 43.17
CA HIS A 170 -7.92 16.81 44.57
C HIS A 170 -6.54 16.60 45.15
N SER A 171 -6.09 17.55 45.99
CA SER A 171 -4.88 17.42 46.75
C SER A 171 -5.13 16.27 47.72
N GLN A 172 -4.99 15.04 47.23
CA GLN A 172 -4.63 13.92 48.06
C GLN A 172 -3.26 14.34 48.58
N GLY A 173 -3.22 14.85 49.82
CA GLY A 173 -1.96 15.13 50.51
C GLY A 173 -1.02 13.95 50.27
N SER A 174 0.24 14.27 50.00
CA SER A 174 1.26 13.28 49.64
C SER A 174 1.15 12.08 50.59
N LEU A 175 1.25 10.86 50.06
CA LEU A 175 1.29 9.64 50.88
C LEU A 175 2.27 9.79 52.06
N PHE A 176 3.37 10.54 51.88
CA PHE A 176 4.31 10.88 52.93
C PHE A 176 3.75 11.78 54.03
N GLU A 177 2.90 12.76 53.72
CA GLU A 177 2.23 13.58 54.74
C GLU A 177 1.24 12.76 55.55
N ARG A 178 0.48 11.87 54.90
CA ARG A 178 -0.41 10.93 55.60
C ARG A 178 0.36 9.95 56.47
N ILE A 179 1.48 9.43 55.97
CA ILE A 179 2.38 8.55 56.74
C ILE A 179 2.97 9.33 57.93
N LYS A 180 3.38 10.59 57.74
CA LYS A 180 3.92 11.44 58.83
C LYS A 180 2.88 11.71 59.91
N GLN A 181 1.64 12.03 59.53
CA GLN A 181 0.54 12.24 60.48
C GLN A 181 0.16 10.94 61.22
N ALA A 182 0.11 9.81 60.51
CA ALA A 182 -0.12 8.51 61.13
C ALA A 182 0.99 8.14 62.11
N LYS A 183 2.25 8.47 61.81
CA LYS A 183 3.38 8.24 62.70
C LYS A 183 3.29 9.07 63.98
N GLN A 184 2.88 10.34 63.86
CA GLN A 184 2.65 11.23 65.01
C GLN A 184 1.46 10.79 65.88
N ALA A 185 0.43 10.18 65.29
CA ALA A 185 -0.71 9.66 66.05
C ALA A 185 -0.43 8.32 66.75
N LEU A 186 0.65 7.61 66.37
CA LEU A 186 1.08 6.35 66.99
C LEU A 186 2.20 6.53 68.02
N GLU A 187 2.73 7.73 68.23
CA GLU A 187 3.65 7.98 69.34
C GLU A 187 2.86 7.91 70.66
N PRO A 188 3.23 7.01 71.59
CA PRO A 188 2.59 6.95 72.90
C PRO A 188 2.86 8.27 73.63
N GLN A 189 1.81 8.85 74.22
CA GLN A 189 1.98 9.90 75.22
C GLN A 189 2.81 9.31 76.36
N ASP A 190 4.03 9.81 76.55
CA ASP A 190 4.78 9.57 77.77
C ASP A 190 3.93 10.11 78.93
N ILE A 191 3.39 9.17 79.70
CA ILE A 191 2.81 9.42 81.00
C ILE A 191 3.98 9.90 81.87
N SER A 192 4.03 11.20 82.17
CA SER A 192 4.93 11.75 83.18
C SER A 192 4.65 11.07 84.52
N LEU A 193 5.51 10.13 84.90
CA LEU A 193 5.64 9.61 86.26
C LEU A 193 6.75 10.39 86.96
N GLU A 194 6.44 11.56 87.51
CA GLU A 194 7.26 12.21 88.54
C GLU A 194 6.31 12.92 89.51
N ASP A 195 5.97 12.24 90.61
CA ASP A 195 5.61 12.83 91.91
C ASP A 195 5.73 11.70 92.96
N GLU A 196 6.95 11.24 93.21
CA GLU A 196 7.34 10.56 94.45
C GLU A 196 8.67 11.15 94.92
N ASP A 197 8.59 12.20 95.74
CA ASP A 197 9.62 12.54 96.72
C ASP A 197 8.95 13.36 97.84
N ASP A 198 8.42 12.67 98.84
CA ASP A 198 8.16 13.27 100.16
C ASP A 198 8.45 12.23 101.26
N LEU A 199 9.72 12.17 101.65
CA LEU A 199 10.21 11.47 102.84
C LEU A 199 10.14 12.41 104.06
N PRO A 200 9.71 11.92 105.23
CA PRO A 200 10.21 12.41 106.50
C PRO A 200 11.04 11.33 107.23
N PHE A 201 12.12 11.84 107.84
CA PHE A 201 13.19 11.20 108.62
C PHE A 201 12.82 10.03 109.55
#